data_AF-A0A139JXK6-F1
#
_entry.id   AF-A0A139JXK6-F1
#
_cell.length_a   1.000
_cell.length_b   1.000
_cell.length_c   1.000
_cell.angle_alpha   90.00
_cell.angle_beta   90.00
_cell.angle_gamma   90.00
#
_symmetry.space_group_name_H-M   'P 1'
#
loop_
_entity.id
_entity.type
_entity.pdbx_description
1 polymer ?
#
loop_
_entity_poly.entity_id
_entity_poly.type
_entity_poly.pdbx_seq_one_letter_code
_entity_poly.pdbx_strand_id
1 'polypeptide(L)' 'MKVKCPTCGKEIEYSSANPWRPFCSERCKLIDLGEWASDGYVIEGDPGSADRMTPEELESVARYTAEREERKGGRRR' A
#
# COMPACT_ATOMS: atom_id res chain seq x y z
N MET A 1 21.41 1.44 -8.60
CA MET A 1 21.12 0.94 -7.23
C MET A 1 20.80 -0.54 -7.33
N LYS A 2 21.24 -1.37 -6.39
CA LYS A 2 20.87 -2.79 -6.36
C LYS A 2 19.82 -3.06 -5.29
N VAL A 3 18.89 -3.97 -5.57
CA VAL A 3 17.84 -4.41 -4.64
C VAL A 3 17.70 -5.93 -4.66
N LYS A 4 17.21 -6.52 -3.58
CA LYS A 4 16.84 -7.94 -3.56
C LYS A 4 15.40 -8.12 -4.05
N CYS A 5 15.18 -9.10 -4.90
CA CYS A 5 13.83 -9.53 -5.26
C CYS A 5 13.12 -10.04 -3.98
N PRO A 6 11.95 -9.51 -3.62
CA PRO A 6 11.26 -9.89 -2.38
C PRO A 6 10.80 -11.36 -2.40
N THR A 7 10.49 -11.91 -3.57
CA THR A 7 9.99 -13.29 -3.71
C THR A 7 11.08 -14.35 -3.59
N CYS A 8 12.28 -14.13 -4.15
CA CYS A 8 13.32 -15.16 -4.23
C CYS A 8 14.69 -14.73 -3.70
N GLY A 9 14.84 -13.48 -3.25
CA GLY A 9 16.08 -12.95 -2.68
C GLY A 9 17.19 -12.61 -3.67
N LYS A 10 17.02 -12.90 -4.98
CA LYS A 10 18.02 -12.59 -6.01
C LYS A 10 18.33 -11.09 -6.05
N GLU A 11 19.61 -10.74 -6.03
CA GLU A 11 20.05 -9.35 -6.20
C GLU A 11 19.93 -8.93 -7.67
N ILE A 12 19.27 -7.80 -7.92
CA ILE A 12 19.06 -7.23 -9.24
C ILE A 12 19.43 -5.75 -9.27
N GLU A 13 19.77 -5.24 -10.45
CA GLU A 13 19.87 -3.81 -10.68
C GLU A 13 18.48 -3.17 -10.78
N TYR A 14 18.24 -2.12 -10.00
CA TYR A 14 17.04 -1.31 -10.08
C TYR A 14 17.18 -0.34 -11.26
N SER A 15 16.73 -0.77 -12.43
CA SER A 15 16.85 -0.05 -13.72
C SER A 15 15.55 -0.12 -14.53
N SER A 16 15.28 0.90 -15.33
CA SER A 16 14.13 0.96 -16.24
C SER A 16 14.10 -0.20 -17.25
N ALA A 17 15.27 -0.77 -17.56
CA ALA A 17 15.42 -1.92 -18.44
C ALA A 17 14.77 -3.21 -17.92
N ASN A 18 14.59 -3.36 -16.60
CA ASN A 18 13.80 -4.45 -16.03
C ASN A 18 12.36 -3.97 -15.77
N PRO A 19 11.37 -4.34 -16.59
CA PRO A 19 9.99 -3.90 -16.43
C PRO A 19 9.31 -4.46 -15.16
N TRP A 20 9.90 -5.50 -14.56
CA TRP A 20 9.34 -6.20 -13.41
C TRP A 20 9.93 -5.76 -12.07
N ARG A 21 10.79 -4.74 -12.05
CA ARG A 21 11.33 -4.16 -10.80
C ARG A 21 10.21 -3.87 -9.78
N PRO A 22 10.37 -4.20 -8.48
CA PRO A 22 11.59 -4.70 -7.82
C PRO A 22 11.80 -6.23 -7.93
N PHE A 23 11.00 -6.95 -8.72
CA PHE A 23 11.13 -8.39 -8.94
C PHE A 23 12.16 -8.71 -10.04
N CYS A 24 12.78 -9.89 -9.95
CA CYS A 24 13.74 -10.32 -10.98
C CYS A 24 13.08 -10.84 -12.27
N SER A 25 11.77 -11.12 -12.25
CA SER A 25 11.01 -11.63 -13.39
C SER A 25 9.50 -11.47 -13.15
N GLU A 26 8.72 -11.59 -14.23
CA GLU A 26 7.26 -11.61 -14.19
C GLU A 26 6.72 -12.73 -13.27
N ARG A 27 7.35 -13.92 -13.31
CA ARG A 27 7.00 -15.03 -12.43
C ARG A 27 7.05 -14.64 -10.94
N CYS A 28 8.10 -13.95 -10.51
CA CYS A 28 8.22 -13.54 -9.11
C CYS A 28 7.15 -12.52 -8.72
N LYS A 29 6.84 -11.56 -9.61
CA LYS A 29 5.73 -10.62 -9.42
C LYS A 29 4.39 -11.34 -9.25
N LEU A 30 4.12 -12.36 -10.07
CA LEU A 30 2.87 -13.12 -10.00
C LEU A 30 2.76 -14.00 -8.74
N ILE A 31 3.88 -14.60 -8.29
CA ILE A 31 3.90 -15.34 -7.02
C ILE A 31 3.57 -14.42 -5.86
N ASP A 32 4.21 -13.25 -5.79
CA ASP A 32 3.95 -12.27 -4.73
C ASP A 32 2.48 -11.83 -4.71
N LEU A 33 1.91 -11.55 -5.88
CA LEU A 33 0.47 -11.27 -6.01
C LEU A 33 -0.40 -12.45 -5.55
N GLY A 34 0.02 -13.68 -5.84
CA GLY A 34 -0.65 -14.90 -5.39
C GLY A 34 -0.69 -15.00 -3.87
N GLU A 35 0.44 -14.75 -3.19
CA GLU A 35 0.53 -14.76 -1.72
C GLU A 35 -0.41 -13.71 -1.09
N TRP A 36 -0.52 -12.51 -1.68
CA TRP A 36 -1.50 -11.51 -1.24
C TRP A 36 -2.95 -11.99 -1.42
N ALA A 37 -3.25 -12.62 -2.55
CA ALA A 37 -4.60 -13.09 -2.84
C ALA A 37 -5.01 -14.31 -1.99
N SER A 38 -4.05 -15.06 -1.47
CA SER A 38 -4.28 -16.26 -0.64
C SER A 38 -4.10 -16.00 0.85
N ASP A 39 -4.09 -14.74 1.30
CA ASP A 39 -3.84 -14.35 2.69
C ASP A 39 -2.50 -14.89 3.27
N GLY A 40 -1.51 -15.12 2.40
CA GLY A 40 -0.17 -15.55 2.78
C GLY A 40 0.64 -14.46 3.49
N TYR A 41 0.27 -13.19 3.27
CA TYR A 41 0.80 -12.05 4.00
C TYR A 41 -0.21 -11.54 5.04
N VAL A 42 0.19 -11.60 6.31
CA VAL A 42 -0.63 -11.14 7.44
C VAL A 42 0.10 -10.00 8.14
N ILE A 43 -0.61 -8.90 8.38
CA ILE A 43 -0.14 -7.83 9.27
C ILE A 43 -0.68 -8.15 10.67
N GLU A 44 0.22 -8.37 11.62
CA GLU A 44 -0.15 -8.63 13.01
C GLU A 44 -0.84 -7.40 13.63
N GLY A 45 -1.89 -7.65 14.39
CA GLY A 45 -2.67 -6.63 15.09
C GLY A 45 -3.61 -7.26 16.11
N ASP A 46 -4.19 -6.44 16.98
CA ASP A 46 -5.18 -6.92 17.95
C ASP A 46 -6.45 -7.42 17.23
N PRO A 47 -7.15 -8.44 17.75
CA PRO A 47 -8.41 -8.90 17.16
C PRO A 47 -9.41 -7.75 16.98
N GLY A 48 -9.81 -7.50 15.73
CA GLY A 48 -10.71 -6.39 15.37
C GLY A 48 -10.02 -5.07 15.03
N SER A 49 -8.68 -4.98 15.14
CA SER A 49 -7.94 -3.76 14.74
C SER A 49 -7.96 -3.51 13.24
N ALA A 50 -8.14 -4.57 12.43
CA ALA A 50 -8.16 -4.48 10.97
C ALA A 50 -9.46 -3.87 10.43
N ASP A 51 -10.56 -3.91 11.19
CA ASP A 51 -11.86 -3.46 10.71
C ASP A 51 -12.83 -3.11 11.85
N ARG A 52 -12.95 -1.81 12.14
CA ARG A 52 -14.17 -1.01 11.96
C ARG A 52 -13.99 0.33 12.66
N MET A 53 -13.76 1.39 11.87
CA MET A 53 -14.14 2.72 12.34
C MET A 53 -15.63 2.68 12.67
N THR A 54 -15.96 3.09 13.88
CA THR A 54 -17.35 3.31 14.28
C THR A 54 -18.01 4.35 13.35
N PRO A 55 -19.34 4.34 13.21
CA PRO A 55 -20.04 5.38 12.45
C PRO A 55 -19.67 6.81 12.88
N GLU A 56 -19.43 7.02 14.18
CA GLU A 56 -18.98 8.31 14.73
C GLU A 56 -17.56 8.68 14.29
N GLU A 57 -16.64 7.71 14.25
CA GLU A 57 -15.29 7.94 13.74
C GLU A 57 -15.31 8.28 12.24
N LEU A 58 -16.15 7.60 11.45
CA LEU A 58 -16.32 7.91 10.03
C LEU A 58 -16.88 9.33 9.80
N GLU A 59 -17.88 9.71 10.58
CA GLU A 59 -18.46 11.07 10.52
C GLU A 59 -17.44 12.13 10.95
N SER A 60 -16.62 11.83 11.96
CA SER A 60 -15.55 12.71 12.42
C SER A 60 -14.49 12.95 11.33
N VAL A 61 -14.10 11.90 10.60
CA VAL A 61 -13.16 11.97 9.48
C VAL A 61 -13.77 12.79 8.35
N ALA A 62 -15.02 12.53 7.99
CA ALA A 62 -15.73 13.27 6.94
C ALA A 62 -15.80 14.77 7.24
N ARG A 63 -16.17 15.15 8.48
CA ARG A 63 -16.19 16.55 8.94
C ARG A 63 -14.80 17.19 8.88
N TYR A 64 -13.78 16.50 9.39
CA TYR A 64 -12.39 16.98 9.33
C TYR A 64 -11.93 17.22 7.88
N THR A 65 -12.27 16.32 6.95
CA THR A 65 -11.90 16.47 5.54
C THR A 65 -12.59 17.65 4.88
N ALA A 66 -13.90 17.85 5.12
CA ALA A 66 -14.68 18.94 4.55
C ALA A 66 -14.15 20.32 5.00
N GLU A 67 -13.94 20.49 6.31
CA GLU A 67 -13.38 21.74 6.85
C GLU A 67 -12.00 22.06 6.26
N ARG A 68 -11.18 21.03 6.01
CA ARG A 68 -9.83 21.21 5.47
C ARG A 68 -9.85 21.60 3.99
N GLU A 69 -10.81 21.10 3.22
CA GLU A 69 -11.02 21.48 1.81
C GLU A 69 -11.53 22.91 1.69
N GLU A 70 -12.48 23.31 2.54
CA GLU A 70 -12.99 24.69 2.62
C GLU A 70 -11.86 25.69 2.95
N ARG A 71 -11.01 25.37 3.94
CA ARG A 71 -9.84 26.18 4.29
C ARG A 71 -8.81 26.30 3.16
N LYS A 72 -8.68 25.28 2.30
CA LYS A 72 -7.83 25.32 1.10
C LYS A 72 -8.47 26.12 -0.04
N GLY A 73 -9.79 26.01 -0.22
CA GLY A 73 -10.57 26.77 -1.20
C GLY A 73 -10.65 28.27 -0.89
N GLY A 74 -10.68 28.63 0.39
CA GLY A 74 -10.66 30.02 0.86
C GLY A 74 -9.33 30.77 0.67
N ARG A 75 -8.26 30.08 0.25
CA ARG A 75 -6.95 30.69 -0.05
C ARG A 75 -6.79 31.08 -1.53
N ARG A 76 -7.83 30.93 -2.35
CA ARG A 76 -7.90 31.53 -3.69
C ARG A 76 -8.58 32.90 -3.62
N ARG A 77 -7.86 33.88 -3.05
CA ARG A 77 -8.04 35.30 -3.33
C ARG A 77 -6.65 35.92 -3.40
#